data_AF-A0A5E4IWR6-F1
#
_entry.id   AF-A0A5E4IWR6-F1
#
_cell.length_a   1.000
_cell.length_b   1.000
_cell.length_c   1.000
_cell.angle_alpha   90.00
_cell.angle_beta   90.00
_cell.angle_gamma   90.00
#
_symmetry.space_group_name_H-M   'P 1'
#
loop_
_entity.id
_entity.type
_entity.pdbx_description
1 polymer ?
#
loop_
_entity_poly.entity_id
_entity_poly.type
_entity_poly.pdbx_seq_one_letter_code
_entity_poly.pdbx_strand_id
1 'polypeptide(L)'
;MIIKPQKYRIAFVLNTLYYPFTYPEILDSLAARGYTILVPPQPLQSGARIYISGQAAAVKATSPTKQPCFIETNEPKKIIACEGKDIDNIVAGVKDLVDLSVSDFKLNLPSDINFIELSGSAIVFNDNTIDAIKKFSGTQYNIFNEIFGAESAGGSIRIIPKLGTQIDKKWFDISIGQKIPSSDNAYYVEIIFRDGNNIESVLDFISNLDKTISSIVQKIGGA
;
A
#
# COMPACT_ATOMS: atom_id res chain seq x y z
N MET A 1 9.86 20.63 -1.71
CA MET A 1 8.84 19.64 -1.29
C MET A 1 9.53 18.46 -0.66
N ILE A 2 9.05 17.97 0.48
CA ILE A 2 9.60 16.81 1.19
C ILE A 2 8.47 15.80 1.40
N ILE A 3 8.65 14.56 0.95
CA ILE A 3 7.69 13.47 1.15
C ILE A 3 8.23 12.56 2.26
N LYS A 4 7.42 12.32 3.30
CA LYS A 4 7.72 11.41 4.40
C LYS A 4 6.76 10.24 4.38
N PRO A 5 7.17 9.07 3.84
CA PRO A 5 6.40 7.84 3.90
C PRO A 5 5.95 7.53 5.33
N GLN A 6 4.67 7.24 5.51
CA GLN A 6 4.16 6.72 6.78
C GLN A 6 4.10 5.20 6.76
N LYS A 7 3.62 4.64 5.65
CA LYS A 7 3.51 3.21 5.40
C LYS A 7 3.17 2.98 3.93
N TYR A 8 3.80 1.99 3.33
CA TYR A 8 3.46 1.45 2.02
C TYR A 8 3.33 -0.07 2.14
N ARG A 9 2.42 -0.65 1.38
CA ARG A 9 2.12 -2.07 1.40
C ARG A 9 1.78 -2.53 -0.02
N ILE A 10 2.45 -3.56 -0.50
CA ILE A 10 2.11 -4.24 -1.75
C ILE A 10 1.57 -5.62 -1.39
N ALA A 11 0.33 -5.88 -1.81
CA ALA A 11 -0.40 -7.08 -1.47
C ALA A 11 -0.81 -7.86 -2.72
N PHE A 12 -0.54 -9.16 -2.67
CA PHE A 12 -0.90 -10.14 -3.68
C PHE A 12 -2.19 -10.81 -3.22
N VAL A 13 -3.30 -10.54 -3.89
CA VAL A 13 -4.58 -11.18 -3.61
C VAL A 13 -4.73 -12.37 -4.54
N LEU A 14 -4.89 -13.58 -4.02
CA LEU A 14 -4.84 -14.80 -4.82
C LEU A 14 -6.22 -15.35 -5.23
N ASN A 15 -6.29 -15.94 -6.43
CA ASN A 15 -7.42 -16.67 -7.02
C ASN A 15 -7.47 -18.15 -6.58
N THR A 16 -7.05 -18.49 -5.37
CA THR A 16 -6.99 -19.91 -4.96
C THR A 16 -8.24 -20.33 -4.20
N LEU A 17 -8.58 -21.62 -4.26
CA LEU A 17 -9.58 -22.19 -3.33
C LEU A 17 -9.02 -22.25 -1.91
N TYR A 18 -7.75 -22.65 -1.77
CA TYR A 18 -7.02 -22.74 -0.51
C TYR A 18 -5.80 -21.84 -0.52
N TYR A 19 -5.55 -21.11 0.56
CA TYR A 19 -4.37 -20.26 0.68
C TYR A 19 -3.09 -21.12 0.65
N PRO A 20 -2.10 -20.81 -0.21
CA PRO A 20 -0.98 -21.73 -0.44
C PRO A 20 0.13 -21.61 0.60
N PHE A 21 0.21 -20.50 1.34
CA PHE A 21 1.30 -20.25 2.28
C PHE A 21 0.97 -20.84 3.67
N THR A 22 1.42 -22.06 3.90
CA THR A 22 1.21 -22.82 5.15
C THR A 22 2.45 -22.83 6.04
N TYR A 23 2.23 -23.06 7.33
CA TYR A 23 3.27 -23.36 8.30
C TYR A 23 3.63 -24.86 8.26
N PRO A 24 4.92 -25.22 8.38
CA PRO A 24 6.08 -24.33 8.61
C PRO A 24 6.69 -23.76 7.33
N GLU A 25 6.25 -24.22 6.14
CA GLU A 25 6.96 -24.02 4.87
C GLU A 25 7.21 -22.55 4.55
N ILE A 26 6.25 -21.67 4.84
CA ILE A 26 6.40 -20.23 4.60
C ILE A 26 7.47 -19.60 5.50
N LEU A 27 7.59 -20.03 6.75
CA LEU A 27 8.60 -19.49 7.67
C LEU A 27 10.00 -19.98 7.29
N ASP A 28 10.11 -21.26 6.91
CA ASP A 28 11.38 -21.83 6.43
C ASP A 28 11.85 -21.15 5.14
N SER A 29 10.92 -20.93 4.20
CA SER A 29 11.14 -20.22 2.94
C SER A 29 11.61 -18.78 3.15
N LEU A 30 11.00 -18.07 4.10
CA LEU A 30 11.42 -16.71 4.47
C LEU A 30 12.79 -16.73 5.16
N ALA A 31 13.01 -17.60 6.14
CA ALA A 31 14.28 -17.72 6.85
C ALA A 31 15.45 -17.99 5.88
N ALA A 32 15.25 -18.87 4.88
CA ALA A 32 16.22 -19.14 3.82
C ALA A 32 16.59 -17.88 2.99
N ARG A 33 15.67 -16.91 2.90
CA ARG A 33 15.88 -15.60 2.25
C ARG A 33 16.42 -14.53 3.20
N GLY A 34 16.85 -14.89 4.41
CA GLY A 34 17.51 -13.99 5.37
C GLY A 34 16.55 -13.11 6.17
N TYR A 35 15.29 -13.53 6.27
CA TYR A 35 14.26 -12.87 7.05
C TYR A 35 14.27 -13.35 8.51
N THR A 36 14.12 -12.42 9.45
CA THR A 36 13.94 -12.74 10.87
C THR A 36 12.49 -13.09 11.15
N ILE A 37 12.22 -14.31 11.63
CA ILE A 37 10.89 -14.80 11.96
C ILE A 37 10.45 -14.28 13.33
N LEU A 38 9.26 -13.67 13.41
CA LEU A 38 8.75 -13.05 14.64
C LEU A 38 7.75 -13.92 15.40
N VAL A 39 7.28 -15.01 14.80
CA VAL A 39 6.27 -15.89 15.38
C VAL A 39 6.93 -17.13 15.98
N PRO A 40 6.56 -17.53 17.22
CA PRO A 40 7.08 -18.74 17.82
C PRO A 40 6.62 -19.98 17.04
N PRO A 41 7.45 -21.04 16.96
CA PRO A 41 7.08 -22.27 16.29
C PRO A 41 5.84 -22.89 16.94
N GLN A 42 4.92 -23.38 16.11
CA GLN A 42 3.73 -24.11 16.54
C GLN A 42 3.97 -25.63 16.48
N PRO A 43 3.40 -26.41 17.41
CA PRO A 43 3.51 -27.86 17.35
C PRO A 43 2.83 -28.40 16.09
N LEU A 44 3.56 -29.19 15.31
CA LEU A 44 3.06 -29.80 14.08
C LEU A 44 2.00 -30.86 14.43
N GLN A 45 0.76 -30.61 14.05
CA GLN A 45 -0.29 -31.63 14.08
C GLN A 45 -0.30 -32.36 12.74
N SER A 46 -0.12 -33.68 12.78
CA SER A 46 -0.05 -34.51 11.56
C SER A 46 -1.29 -34.34 10.68
N GLY A 47 -1.08 -34.11 9.38
CA GLY A 47 -2.13 -33.99 8.37
C GLY A 47 -2.90 -32.67 8.34
N ALA A 48 -2.67 -31.76 9.29
CA ALA A 48 -3.34 -30.46 9.33
C ALA A 48 -2.55 -29.39 8.53
N ARG A 49 -3.24 -28.65 7.66
CA ARG A 49 -2.70 -27.39 7.15
C ARG A 49 -2.81 -26.33 8.23
N ILE A 50 -1.68 -25.83 8.68
CA ILE A 50 -1.62 -24.75 9.67
C ILE A 50 -1.43 -23.44 8.91
N TYR A 51 -2.37 -22.51 9.08
CA TYR A 51 -2.29 -21.19 8.47
C TYR A 51 -1.83 -20.17 9.50
N ILE A 52 -0.94 -19.27 9.07
CA ILE A 52 -0.50 -18.13 9.87
C ILE A 52 -1.12 -16.85 9.30
N SER A 53 -1.53 -15.92 10.17
CA SER A 53 -2.09 -14.62 9.79
C SER A 53 -1.57 -13.47 10.65
N GLY A 54 -1.49 -12.27 10.08
CA GLY A 54 -0.98 -11.04 10.70
C GLY A 54 0.41 -10.64 10.19
N GLN A 55 1.10 -9.73 10.89
CA GLN A 55 2.55 -9.45 10.71
C GLN A 55 3.42 -10.65 11.18
N ALA A 56 2.93 -11.85 10.90
CA ALA A 56 3.40 -13.11 11.42
C ALA A 56 4.71 -13.56 10.76
N ALA A 57 5.07 -13.02 9.60
CA ALA A 57 5.94 -13.78 8.71
C ALA A 57 7.41 -13.40 8.87
N ALA A 58 7.81 -12.14 8.70
CA ALA A 58 9.23 -11.81 8.85
C ALA A 58 9.60 -10.35 8.71
N VAL A 59 10.80 -9.99 9.19
CA VAL A 59 11.45 -8.69 8.99
C VAL A 59 12.77 -8.87 8.25
N LYS A 60 13.02 -8.05 7.22
CA LYS A 60 14.32 -7.96 6.53
C LYS A 60 14.63 -6.51 6.17
N ALA A 61 15.86 -6.09 6.45
CA ALA A 61 16.42 -4.86 5.92
C ALA A 61 17.44 -5.24 4.85
N THR A 62 17.35 -4.68 3.63
CA THR A 62 18.37 -4.95 2.60
C THR A 62 19.68 -4.18 2.85
N SER A 63 19.62 -3.13 3.67
CA SER A 63 20.76 -2.34 4.12
C SER A 63 20.61 -1.99 5.60
N PRO A 64 21.70 -1.98 6.40
CA PRO A 64 21.68 -1.57 7.81
C PRO A 64 21.15 -0.15 8.04
N THR A 65 21.21 0.71 7.01
CA THR A 65 20.80 2.11 7.08
C THR A 65 19.33 2.34 6.70
N LYS A 66 18.61 1.31 6.26
CA LYS A 66 17.24 1.42 5.77
C LYS A 66 16.25 0.77 6.73
N GLN A 67 15.05 1.34 6.83
CA GLN A 67 13.99 0.78 7.66
C GLN A 67 13.51 -0.55 7.08
N PRO A 68 13.33 -1.61 7.88
CA PRO A 68 13.01 -2.93 7.36
C PRO A 68 11.63 -2.98 6.70
N CYS A 69 11.42 -4.01 5.87
CA CYS A 69 10.11 -4.43 5.40
C CYS A 69 9.61 -5.66 6.18
N PHE A 70 8.29 -5.83 6.18
CA PHE A 70 7.54 -6.84 6.89
C PHE A 70 6.75 -7.69 5.90
N ILE A 71 6.82 -9.01 6.04
CA ILE A 71 5.93 -9.91 5.31
C ILE A 71 4.70 -10.21 6.17
N GLU A 72 3.52 -9.99 5.58
CA GLU A 72 2.22 -10.25 6.19
C GLU A 72 1.51 -11.36 5.40
N THR A 73 0.93 -12.33 6.11
CA THR A 73 0.04 -13.34 5.54
C THR A 73 -1.37 -13.12 6.09
N ASN A 74 -2.38 -13.38 5.28
CA ASN A 74 -3.78 -13.30 5.69
C ASN A 74 -4.58 -14.35 4.92
N GLU A 75 -4.78 -15.51 5.55
CA GLU A 75 -5.48 -16.63 4.93
C GLU A 75 -6.96 -16.31 4.61
N PRO A 76 -7.75 -15.70 5.52
CA PRO A 76 -9.16 -15.41 5.23
C PRO A 76 -9.34 -14.50 4.01
N LYS A 77 -8.41 -13.58 3.79
CA LYS A 77 -8.41 -12.67 2.63
C LYS A 77 -7.60 -13.19 1.44
N LYS A 78 -6.91 -14.32 1.59
CA LYS A 78 -6.00 -14.92 0.60
C LYS A 78 -4.90 -13.95 0.14
N ILE A 79 -4.29 -13.25 1.09
CA ILE A 79 -3.29 -12.21 0.83
C ILE A 79 -1.93 -12.62 1.36
N ILE A 80 -0.88 -12.45 0.56
CA ILE A 80 0.48 -12.25 1.06
C ILE A 80 0.93 -10.84 0.70
N ALA A 81 1.58 -10.12 1.61
CA ALA A 81 1.95 -8.73 1.40
C ALA A 81 3.33 -8.40 1.95
N CYS A 82 3.97 -7.40 1.34
CA CYS A 82 5.18 -6.76 1.82
C CYS A 82 4.84 -5.33 2.25
N GLU A 83 5.22 -4.96 3.47
CA GLU A 83 4.92 -3.67 4.08
C GLU A 83 6.18 -2.99 4.60
N GLY A 84 6.29 -1.66 4.46
CA GLY A 84 7.42 -0.90 4.99
C GLY A 84 7.26 0.60 4.78
N LYS A 85 8.33 1.36 5.00
CA LYS A 85 8.40 2.80 4.67
C LYS A 85 9.42 3.12 3.58
N ASP A 86 10.42 2.26 3.43
CA ASP A 86 11.48 2.40 2.42
C ASP A 86 11.05 1.67 1.15
N ILE A 87 10.94 2.43 0.04
CA ILE A 87 10.46 1.90 -1.25
C ILE A 87 11.38 0.80 -1.75
N ASP A 88 12.70 0.97 -1.66
CA ASP A 88 13.66 -0.02 -2.16
C ASP A 88 13.54 -1.36 -1.40
N ASN A 89 13.39 -1.32 -0.07
CA ASN A 89 13.15 -2.52 0.73
C ASN A 89 11.81 -3.18 0.41
N ILE A 90 10.77 -2.41 0.11
CA ILE A 90 9.47 -2.97 -0.32
C ILE A 90 9.61 -3.65 -1.67
N VAL A 91 10.22 -2.98 -2.65
CA VAL A 91 10.44 -3.54 -3.99
C VAL A 91 11.27 -4.82 -3.91
N ALA A 92 12.35 -4.83 -3.12
CA ALA A 92 13.15 -6.03 -2.88
C ALA A 92 12.34 -7.13 -2.20
N GLY A 93 11.56 -6.80 -1.17
CA GLY A 93 10.70 -7.76 -0.49
C GLY A 93 9.60 -8.34 -1.39
N VAL A 94 9.04 -7.53 -2.29
CA VAL A 94 8.09 -8.01 -3.30
C VAL A 94 8.75 -8.97 -4.30
N LYS A 95 10.00 -8.71 -4.71
CA LYS A 95 10.76 -9.65 -5.54
C LYS A 95 11.01 -10.97 -4.81
N ASP A 96 11.34 -10.92 -3.52
CA ASP A 96 11.44 -12.13 -2.68
C ASP A 96 10.09 -12.88 -2.61
N LEU A 97 8.96 -12.17 -2.50
CA LEU A 97 7.61 -12.77 -2.51
C LEU A 97 7.28 -13.44 -3.84
N VAL A 98 7.67 -12.83 -4.96
CA VAL A 98 7.50 -13.42 -6.30
C VAL A 98 8.33 -14.69 -6.42
N ASP A 99 9.62 -14.62 -6.07
CA ASP A 99 10.52 -15.76 -6.12
C ASP A 99 10.02 -16.91 -5.22
N LEU A 100 9.69 -16.66 -3.95
CA LEU A 100 9.20 -17.72 -3.07
C LEU A 100 7.90 -18.34 -3.56
N SER A 101 6.99 -17.53 -4.09
CA SER A 101 5.70 -18.01 -4.61
C SER A 101 5.89 -19.00 -5.78
N VAL A 102 6.84 -18.71 -6.67
CA VAL A 102 7.13 -19.57 -7.83
C VAL A 102 8.03 -20.74 -7.45
N SER A 103 9.13 -20.46 -6.76
CA SER A 103 10.20 -21.42 -6.49
C SER A 103 9.80 -22.44 -5.42
N ASP A 104 9.14 -22.00 -4.36
CA ASP A 104 8.89 -22.83 -3.18
C ASP A 104 7.44 -23.36 -3.17
N PHE A 105 6.48 -22.50 -3.55
CA PHE A 105 5.05 -22.83 -3.54
C PHE A 105 4.46 -23.21 -4.90
N LYS A 106 5.28 -23.18 -5.97
CA LYS A 106 4.92 -23.61 -7.32
C LYS A 106 3.67 -22.91 -7.89
N LEU A 107 3.44 -21.66 -7.51
CA LEU A 107 2.33 -20.86 -8.01
C LEU A 107 2.60 -20.38 -9.45
N ASN A 108 1.57 -20.40 -10.27
CA ASN A 108 1.54 -19.75 -11.57
C ASN A 108 0.97 -18.33 -11.39
N LEU A 109 1.82 -17.38 -11.01
CA LEU A 109 1.40 -16.02 -10.63
C LEU A 109 0.44 -15.34 -11.64
N PRO A 110 0.63 -15.42 -12.97
CA PRO A 110 -0.34 -14.91 -13.93
C PRO A 110 -1.77 -15.41 -13.75
N SER A 111 -1.98 -16.69 -13.41
CA SER A 111 -3.33 -17.24 -13.18
C SER A 111 -3.78 -17.16 -11.73
N ASP A 112 -2.82 -17.28 -10.81
CA ASP A 112 -3.09 -17.47 -9.38
C ASP A 112 -3.25 -16.14 -8.66
N ILE A 113 -2.81 -15.02 -9.24
CA ILE A 113 -3.07 -13.68 -8.71
C ILE A 113 -4.40 -13.16 -9.26
N ASN A 114 -5.31 -12.77 -8.36
CA ASN A 114 -6.51 -12.02 -8.68
C ASN A 114 -6.15 -10.59 -9.09
N PHE A 115 -5.51 -9.88 -8.17
CA PHE A 115 -4.96 -8.56 -8.39
C PHE A 115 -3.85 -8.25 -7.38
N ILE A 116 -3.10 -7.22 -7.68
CA ILE A 116 -2.05 -6.67 -6.83
C ILE A 116 -2.46 -5.28 -6.43
N GLU A 117 -2.32 -4.98 -5.15
CA GLU A 117 -2.66 -3.67 -4.60
C GLU A 117 -1.45 -3.07 -3.92
N LEU A 118 -1.04 -1.90 -4.40
CA LEU A 118 -0.30 -0.94 -3.60
C LEU A 118 -1.31 -0.15 -2.76
N SER A 119 -1.11 -0.12 -1.45
CA SER A 119 -1.77 0.82 -0.55
C SER A 119 -0.74 1.52 0.33
N GLY A 120 -1.02 2.74 0.74
CA GLY A 120 -0.16 3.43 1.68
C GLY A 120 -0.51 4.88 1.93
N SER A 121 0.32 5.52 2.72
CA SER A 121 0.19 6.92 3.03
C SER A 121 1.54 7.62 3.24
N ALA A 122 1.53 8.92 2.99
CA ALA A 122 2.69 9.79 3.16
C ALA A 122 2.25 11.15 3.71
N ILE A 123 3.18 11.80 4.41
CA ILE A 123 3.05 13.22 4.75
C ILE A 123 3.88 14.01 3.74
N VAL A 124 3.25 14.97 3.07
CA VAL A 124 3.92 15.85 2.10
C VAL A 124 4.06 17.23 2.72
N PHE A 125 5.29 17.69 2.90
CA PHE A 125 5.60 19.05 3.31
C PHE A 125 5.90 19.89 2.07
N ASN A 126 5.19 20.99 1.92
CA ASN A 126 5.37 21.94 0.82
C ASN A 126 5.03 23.37 1.29
N ASP A 127 5.26 24.35 0.43
CA ASP A 127 4.97 25.75 0.74
C ASP A 127 3.49 26.11 0.49
N ASN A 128 2.70 25.17 -0.03
CA ASN A 128 1.28 25.40 -0.26
C ASN A 128 0.53 25.24 1.06
N THR A 129 -0.33 26.22 1.37
CA THR A 129 -1.18 26.13 2.56
C THR A 129 -2.39 25.23 2.29
N ILE A 130 -3.12 24.89 3.36
CA ILE A 130 -4.43 24.23 3.24
C ILE A 130 -5.42 25.01 2.34
N ASP A 131 -5.24 26.31 2.17
CA ASP A 131 -6.10 27.12 1.32
C ASP A 131 -5.99 26.76 -0.16
N ALA A 132 -4.91 26.10 -0.59
CA ALA A 132 -4.81 25.56 -1.95
C ALA A 132 -5.89 24.49 -2.19
N ILE A 133 -6.14 23.60 -1.23
CA ILE A 133 -7.20 22.58 -1.32
C ILE A 133 -8.56 23.26 -1.37
N LYS A 134 -8.82 24.21 -0.45
CA LYS A 134 -10.10 24.96 -0.41
C LYS A 134 -10.38 25.67 -1.73
N LYS A 135 -9.38 26.33 -2.31
CA LYS A 135 -9.47 27.00 -3.62
C LYS A 135 -9.71 26.02 -4.76
N PHE A 136 -8.99 24.90 -4.78
CA PHE A 136 -9.14 23.88 -5.82
C PHE A 136 -10.53 23.23 -5.79
N SER A 137 -11.11 23.03 -4.60
CA SER A 137 -12.44 22.45 -4.44
C SER A 137 -13.58 23.32 -5.00
N GLY A 138 -13.34 24.60 -5.28
CA GLY A 138 -14.31 25.49 -5.91
C GLY A 138 -15.51 25.83 -5.03
N THR A 139 -16.58 26.33 -5.66
CA THR A 139 -17.77 26.88 -5.00
C THR A 139 -18.88 25.85 -4.80
N GLN A 140 -18.71 24.60 -5.24
CA GLN A 140 -19.72 23.55 -5.13
C GLN A 140 -20.11 23.27 -3.67
N TYR A 141 -19.20 23.53 -2.73
CA TYR A 141 -19.43 23.37 -1.30
C TYR A 141 -20.27 24.50 -0.69
N ASN A 142 -20.53 25.60 -1.40
CA ASN A 142 -21.33 26.71 -0.89
C ASN A 142 -22.77 26.30 -0.59
N ILE A 143 -23.27 25.21 -1.20
CA ILE A 143 -24.59 24.65 -0.90
C ILE A 143 -24.76 24.27 0.57
N PHE A 144 -23.66 24.07 1.29
CA PHE A 144 -23.65 23.71 2.70
C PHE A 144 -23.60 24.93 3.64
N ASN A 145 -23.41 26.15 3.11
CA ASN A 145 -23.23 27.35 3.92
C ASN A 145 -24.44 27.63 4.82
N GLU A 146 -25.65 27.44 4.30
CA GLU A 146 -26.89 27.63 5.06
C GLU A 146 -27.06 26.60 6.18
N ILE A 147 -26.60 25.36 5.96
CA ILE A 147 -26.66 24.28 6.95
C ILE A 147 -25.72 24.57 8.11
N PHE A 148 -24.51 25.04 7.81
CA PHE A 148 -23.47 25.25 8.82
C PHE A 148 -23.41 26.69 9.36
N GLY A 149 -24.13 27.64 8.77
CA GLY A 149 -24.09 29.06 9.16
C GLY A 149 -22.73 29.73 8.91
N ALA A 150 -21.90 29.17 8.04
CA ALA A 150 -20.54 29.61 7.76
C ALA A 150 -20.10 29.27 6.33
N GLU A 151 -19.10 29.97 5.81
CA GLU A 151 -18.49 29.61 4.52
C GLU A 151 -17.85 28.23 4.57
N SER A 152 -18.32 27.35 3.69
CA SER A 152 -17.89 25.96 3.58
C SER A 152 -16.99 25.77 2.37
N ALA A 153 -15.97 24.93 2.53
CA ALA A 153 -15.07 24.54 1.45
C ALA A 153 -14.71 23.05 1.58
N GLY A 154 -14.24 22.46 0.48
CA GLY A 154 -13.67 21.11 0.52
C GLY A 154 -12.39 21.09 1.38
N GLY A 155 -12.32 20.13 2.30
CA GLY A 155 -11.14 19.92 3.17
C GLY A 155 -10.14 18.89 2.63
N SER A 156 -10.49 18.18 1.55
CA SER A 156 -9.67 17.17 0.91
C SER A 156 -10.06 16.99 -0.54
N ILE A 157 -9.13 16.54 -1.36
CA ILE A 157 -9.34 16.14 -2.75
C ILE A 157 -9.16 14.63 -2.82
N ARG A 158 -10.08 13.95 -3.50
CA ARG A 158 -10.00 12.51 -3.78
C ARG A 158 -10.06 12.30 -5.28
N ILE A 159 -9.07 11.62 -5.83
CA ILE A 159 -8.90 11.39 -7.27
C ILE A 159 -9.08 9.90 -7.53
N ILE A 160 -10.10 9.57 -8.30
CA ILE A 160 -10.49 8.20 -8.66
C ILE A 160 -10.74 8.12 -10.18
N PRO A 161 -10.74 6.92 -10.78
CA PRO A 161 -11.19 6.72 -12.14
C PRO A 161 -12.60 7.28 -12.38
N LYS A 162 -12.82 7.86 -13.57
CA LYS A 162 -14.14 8.36 -13.98
C LYS A 162 -15.19 7.25 -14.10
N LEU A 163 -14.75 6.04 -14.44
CA LEU A 163 -15.57 4.85 -14.63
C LEU A 163 -15.03 3.73 -13.73
N GLY A 164 -15.92 2.86 -13.27
CA GLY A 164 -15.56 1.72 -12.42
C GLY A 164 -15.88 1.95 -10.94
N THR A 165 -15.43 1.01 -10.11
CA THR A 165 -15.70 0.96 -8.67
C THR A 165 -14.48 0.45 -7.89
N GLN A 166 -14.49 0.65 -6.57
CA GLN A 166 -13.40 0.20 -5.69
C GLN A 166 -13.19 -1.32 -5.64
N ILE A 167 -14.11 -2.13 -6.18
CA ILE A 167 -13.93 -3.58 -6.29
C ILE A 167 -13.21 -3.99 -7.58
N ASP A 168 -13.00 -3.05 -8.51
CA ASP A 168 -12.34 -3.35 -9.77
C ASP A 168 -10.86 -3.69 -9.54
N LYS A 169 -10.38 -4.62 -10.36
CA LYS A 169 -8.98 -5.05 -10.34
C LYS A 169 -8.03 -3.98 -10.86
N LYS A 170 -8.54 -3.05 -11.67
CA LYS A 170 -7.83 -1.85 -12.14
C LYS A 170 -8.47 -0.65 -11.47
N TRP A 171 -7.78 -0.07 -10.50
CA TRP A 171 -8.33 1.00 -9.67
C TRP A 171 -7.20 1.87 -9.15
N PHE A 172 -7.47 3.17 -9.01
CA PHE A 172 -6.64 4.04 -8.20
C PHE A 172 -7.51 4.90 -7.31
N ASP A 173 -6.99 5.23 -6.14
CA ASP A 173 -7.64 6.13 -5.19
C ASP A 173 -6.56 6.94 -4.51
N ILE A 174 -6.49 8.22 -4.84
CA ILE A 174 -5.51 9.12 -4.23
C ILE A 174 -6.28 10.20 -3.48
N SER A 175 -6.17 10.18 -2.15
CA SER A 175 -6.74 11.21 -1.28
C SER A 175 -5.62 12.16 -0.84
N ILE A 176 -5.91 13.45 -0.83
CA ILE A 176 -5.00 14.50 -0.36
C ILE A 176 -5.83 15.42 0.53
N GLY A 177 -5.48 15.47 1.81
CA GLY A 177 -6.16 16.31 2.79
C GLY A 177 -5.18 17.02 3.71
N GLN A 178 -5.72 17.86 4.59
CA GLN A 178 -4.94 18.45 5.66
C GLN A 178 -4.37 17.35 6.56
N LYS A 179 -3.08 17.45 6.93
CA LYS A 179 -2.56 16.65 8.04
C LYS A 179 -3.14 17.15 9.35
N ILE A 180 -3.78 16.27 10.13
CA ILE A 180 -4.36 16.57 11.44
C ILE A 180 -3.65 15.73 12.52
N PRO A 181 -3.24 16.30 13.68
CA PRO A 181 -3.29 17.72 14.04
C PRO A 181 -2.35 18.60 13.20
N SER A 182 -2.78 19.85 13.01
CA SER A 182 -2.40 20.76 11.93
C SER A 182 -0.91 21.11 11.85
N SER A 183 -0.37 21.03 10.64
CA SER A 183 0.63 22.00 10.20
C SER A 183 0.13 22.57 8.88
N ASP A 184 0.04 23.90 8.76
CA ASP A 184 -0.59 24.57 7.61
C ASP A 184 0.06 24.22 6.25
N ASN A 185 1.30 23.72 6.31
CA ASN A 185 2.17 23.41 5.19
C ASN A 185 2.44 21.89 5.05
N ALA A 186 1.51 21.05 5.52
CA ALA A 186 1.58 19.62 5.28
C ALA A 186 0.25 18.99 4.89
N TYR A 187 0.33 18.16 3.87
CA TYR A 187 -0.76 17.30 3.44
C TYR A 187 -0.56 15.88 3.92
N TYR A 188 -1.66 15.22 4.26
CA TYR A 188 -1.74 13.78 4.40
C TYR A 188 -2.25 13.22 3.08
N VAL A 189 -1.49 12.29 2.52
CA VAL A 189 -1.80 11.65 1.24
C VAL A 189 -2.02 10.17 1.49
N GLU A 190 -3.14 9.63 1.00
CA GLU A 190 -3.37 8.20 0.94
C GLU A 190 -3.43 7.75 -0.51
N ILE A 191 -2.88 6.58 -0.78
CA ILE A 191 -2.77 6.00 -2.11
C ILE A 191 -3.29 4.57 -2.08
N ILE A 192 -4.12 4.25 -3.06
CA ILE A 192 -4.43 2.90 -3.51
C ILE A 192 -4.15 2.86 -5.01
N PHE A 193 -3.46 1.81 -5.46
CA PHE A 193 -3.22 1.57 -6.88
C PHE A 193 -3.25 0.07 -7.18
N ARG A 194 -4.00 -0.30 -8.22
CA ARG A 194 -4.13 -1.65 -8.75
C ARG A 194 -4.14 -1.61 -10.27
N ASP A 195 -3.41 -2.52 -10.91
CA ASP A 195 -3.46 -2.74 -12.36
C ASP A 195 -3.62 -4.23 -12.69
N GLY A 196 -4.65 -4.84 -12.12
CA GLY A 196 -4.90 -6.27 -12.26
C GLY A 196 -3.79 -7.10 -11.60
N ASN A 197 -3.33 -8.14 -12.29
CA ASN A 197 -2.23 -9.02 -11.87
C ASN A 197 -0.85 -8.55 -12.39
N ASN A 198 -0.73 -7.32 -12.91
CA ASN A 198 0.52 -6.81 -13.46
C ASN A 198 1.47 -6.35 -12.36
N ILE A 199 2.40 -7.23 -11.95
CA ILE A 199 3.38 -6.97 -10.89
C ILE A 199 4.25 -5.77 -11.23
N GLU A 200 4.81 -5.73 -12.45
CA GLU A 200 5.74 -4.68 -12.88
C GLU A 200 5.06 -3.30 -12.90
N SER A 201 3.80 -3.21 -13.33
CA SER A 201 3.03 -1.95 -13.29
C SER A 201 2.91 -1.38 -11.87
N VAL A 202 2.69 -2.24 -10.87
CA VAL A 202 2.62 -1.81 -9.46
C VAL A 202 4.00 -1.43 -8.93
N LEU A 203 5.06 -2.16 -9.30
CA LEU A 203 6.45 -1.85 -8.92
C LEU A 203 6.97 -0.55 -9.55
N ASP A 204 6.61 -0.30 -10.81
CA ASP A 204 6.91 0.94 -11.52
C ASP A 204 6.19 2.12 -10.89
N PHE A 205 4.92 1.94 -10.51
CA PHE A 205 4.14 2.98 -9.87
C PHE A 205 4.71 3.36 -8.50
N ILE A 206 5.06 2.39 -7.63
CA ILE A 206 5.66 2.71 -6.32
C ILE A 206 7.04 3.38 -6.48
N SER A 207 7.84 2.96 -7.46
CA SER A 207 9.15 3.55 -7.73
C SER A 207 9.07 5.00 -8.23
N ASN A 208 7.94 5.39 -8.82
CA ASN A 208 7.65 6.75 -9.27
C ASN A 208 6.68 7.50 -8.35
N LEU A 209 6.34 6.96 -7.18
CA LEU A 209 5.28 7.47 -6.32
C LEU A 209 5.53 8.91 -5.87
N ASP A 210 6.76 9.23 -5.48
CA ASP A 210 7.14 10.57 -5.04
C ASP A 210 6.95 11.61 -6.16
N LYS A 211 7.28 11.24 -7.40
CA LYS A 211 7.09 12.10 -8.58
C LYS A 211 5.60 12.30 -8.86
N THR A 212 4.80 11.24 -8.76
CA THR A 212 3.34 11.29 -8.95
C THR A 212 2.69 12.18 -7.91
N ILE A 213 2.97 11.97 -6.63
CA ILE A 213 2.45 12.79 -5.52
C ILE A 213 2.86 14.25 -5.69
N SER A 214 4.14 14.50 -6.00
CA SER A 214 4.63 15.86 -6.22
C SER A 214 3.89 16.58 -7.35
N SER A 215 3.64 15.89 -8.46
CA SER A 215 2.93 16.44 -9.62
C SER A 215 1.47 16.78 -9.28
N ILE A 216 0.78 15.91 -8.53
CA ILE A 216 -0.60 16.17 -8.10
C ILE A 216 -0.65 17.36 -7.15
N VAL A 217 0.24 17.40 -6.14
CA VAL A 217 0.29 18.48 -5.15
C VAL A 217 0.62 19.84 -5.79
N GLN A 218 1.48 19.87 -6.81
CA GLN A 218 1.75 21.09 -7.59
C GLN A 218 0.51 21.59 -8.33
N LYS A 219 -0.24 20.68 -8.96
CA LYS A 219 -1.50 21.03 -9.65
C LYS A 219 -2.56 21.59 -8.70
N ILE A 220 -2.63 21.07 -7.48
CA ILE A 220 -3.51 21.61 -6.42
C ILE A 220 -3.07 23.01 -6.01
N GLY A 221 -1.75 23.27 -5.95
CA GLY A 221 -1.19 24.59 -5.67
C GLY A 221 -1.36 25.63 -6.78
N GLY A 222 -1.83 25.23 -7.97
CA GLY A 222 -1.97 26.12 -9.13
C GLY A 222 -0.71 26.27 -9.98
N ALA A 223 0.27 25.37 -9.85
CA ALA A 223 1.49 25.29 -10.67
C ALA A 223 1.40 24.23 -11.79
#